data_AF-A0A969RRJ5-F1
#
_entry.id   AF-A0A969RRJ5-F1
#
_cell.length_a   1.000
_cell.length_b   1.000
_cell.length_c   1.000
_cell.angle_alpha   90.00
_cell.angle_beta   90.00
_cell.angle_gamma   90.00
#
_symmetry.space_group_name_H-M   'P 1'
#
loop_
_entity.id
_entity.type
_entity.pdbx_description
1 polymer ?
#
loop_
_entity_poly.entity_id
_entity_poly.type
_entity_poly.pdbx_seq_one_letter_code
_entity_poly.pdbx_strand_id
1 'polypeptide(L)'
;MTQALESSINQLNSGKTIEALEQLNQIQHQELLPVIGRYAKAVALARLDRISEAIACLEILLAQQPDHLQAQTLLTELEISQSASTAPHFEEMHFAPETNFYGSVALNPTTLKNIATSPELWQELLSFHGSLATDEYVAYLDRYYRDCLQRFGKHWYYLDIVNVLLAASKTLQPKNYLEIGVRRGRSACVVARGCPSVNVFAFDLWMPNYAGMENPGAAFVAAELKRQGHRGQMEFIDGDSHQTVPQFFDAHPDLRLDLITVDGDHSESGALDDLCNVIPRLAVGGVLVFDDIAHPEHPYLLHVWKQAI
;
A
#
# COMPACT_ATOMS: atom_id res chain seq x y z
N MET A 1 -0.17 -2.86 45.44
CA MET A 1 0.19 -3.60 44.21
C MET A 1 0.89 -4.87 44.65
N THR A 2 0.53 -6.05 44.14
CA THR A 2 1.19 -7.31 44.53
C THR A 2 2.59 -7.39 43.91
N GLN A 3 3.53 -8.06 44.59
CA GLN A 3 4.92 -8.20 44.11
C GLN A 3 5.00 -8.88 42.73
N ALA A 4 4.07 -9.79 42.44
CA ALA A 4 3.94 -10.45 41.14
C ALA A 4 3.50 -9.48 40.03
N LEU A 5 2.59 -8.55 40.32
CA LEU A 5 2.14 -7.55 39.36
C LEU A 5 3.26 -6.56 39.04
N GLU A 6 4.01 -6.11 40.05
CA GLU A 6 5.18 -5.24 39.86
C GLU A 6 6.26 -5.91 39.01
N SER A 7 6.54 -7.19 39.27
CA SER A 7 7.43 -8.02 38.44
C SER A 7 6.99 -8.05 36.98
N SER A 8 5.70 -8.31 36.71
CA SER A 8 5.20 -8.40 35.34
C SER A 8 5.31 -7.08 34.56
N ILE A 9 5.09 -5.94 35.23
CA ILE A 9 5.25 -4.61 34.63
C ILE A 9 6.73 -4.34 34.31
N ASN A 10 7.64 -4.69 35.22
CA ASN A 10 9.07 -4.55 35.00
C ASN A 10 9.58 -5.44 33.84
N GLN A 11 9.04 -6.66 33.72
CA GLN A 11 9.30 -7.54 32.57
C GLN A 11 8.83 -6.89 31.26
N LEU A 12 7.61 -6.35 31.24
CA LEU A 12 7.07 -5.66 30.06
C LEU A 12 7.92 -4.44 29.68
N ASN A 13 8.37 -3.64 30.65
CA ASN A 13 9.22 -2.48 30.43
C ASN A 13 10.63 -2.86 29.94
N SER A 14 11.11 -4.06 30.25
CA SER A 14 12.40 -4.60 29.78
C SER A 14 12.31 -5.42 28.49
N GLY A 15 11.14 -5.43 27.83
CA GLY A 15 10.92 -6.10 26.54
C GLY A 15 10.56 -7.59 26.63
N LYS A 16 10.53 -8.17 27.84
CA LYS A 16 10.16 -9.57 28.12
C LYS A 16 8.63 -9.75 28.08
N THR A 17 8.07 -9.56 26.89
CA THR A 17 6.63 -9.41 26.68
C THR A 17 5.86 -10.71 26.89
N ILE A 18 6.45 -11.86 26.51
CA ILE A 18 5.82 -13.18 26.68
C ILE A 18 5.75 -13.53 28.17
N GLU A 19 6.87 -13.39 28.88
CA GLU A 19 6.95 -13.67 30.32
C GLU A 19 6.01 -12.77 31.13
N ALA A 20 5.94 -11.48 30.77
CA ALA A 20 5.02 -10.55 31.38
C ALA A 20 3.56 -10.97 31.18
N LEU A 21 3.19 -11.39 29.96
CA LEU A 21 1.83 -11.85 29.65
C LEU A 21 1.47 -13.14 30.41
N GLU A 22 2.39 -14.11 30.48
CA GLU A 22 2.20 -15.34 31.25
C GLU A 22 1.96 -15.04 32.73
N GLN A 23 2.78 -14.16 33.32
CA GLN A 23 2.64 -13.77 34.72
C GLN A 23 1.32 -13.02 34.97
N LEU A 24 0.91 -12.12 34.07
CA LEU A 24 -0.38 -11.42 34.16
C LEU A 24 -1.58 -12.39 34.04
N ASN A 25 -1.48 -13.41 33.19
CA ASN A 25 -2.51 -14.46 33.09
C ASN A 25 -2.59 -15.28 34.38
N GLN A 26 -1.44 -15.66 34.97
CA GLN A 26 -1.41 -16.37 36.26
C GLN A 26 -2.07 -15.56 37.38
N ILE A 27 -1.78 -14.25 37.46
CA ILE A 27 -2.42 -13.36 38.43
C ILE A 27 -3.94 -13.33 38.19
N GLN A 28 -4.38 -13.18 36.94
CA GLN A 28 -5.80 -13.14 36.60
C GLN A 28 -6.56 -14.43 36.95
N HIS A 29 -5.89 -15.58 36.91
CA HIS A 29 -6.48 -16.85 37.33
C HIS A 29 -6.68 -16.95 38.85
N GLN A 30 -5.88 -16.23 39.65
CA GLN A 30 -5.93 -16.26 41.10
C GLN A 30 -6.80 -15.13 41.68
N GLU A 31 -6.75 -13.95 41.06
CA GLU A 31 -7.45 -12.75 41.52
C GLU A 31 -7.82 -11.82 40.34
N LEU A 32 -8.78 -10.92 40.55
CA LEU A 32 -9.15 -9.96 39.51
C LEU A 32 -8.00 -8.97 39.27
N LEU A 33 -7.51 -8.90 38.03
CA LEU A 33 -6.51 -7.91 37.65
C LEU A 33 -7.01 -6.48 37.92
N PRO A 34 -6.25 -5.65 38.66
CA PRO A 34 -6.55 -4.23 38.81
C PRO A 34 -6.34 -3.49 37.48
N VAL A 35 -6.85 -2.26 37.37
CA VAL A 35 -6.78 -1.42 36.15
C VAL A 35 -5.37 -1.42 35.53
N ILE A 36 -4.34 -1.16 36.34
CA ILE A 36 -2.95 -1.11 35.86
C ILE A 36 -2.46 -2.46 35.29
N GLY A 37 -2.88 -3.58 35.87
CA GLY A 37 -2.54 -4.92 35.38
C GLY A 37 -3.30 -5.28 34.11
N ARG A 38 -4.56 -4.85 34.00
CA ARG A 38 -5.36 -5.02 32.78
C ARG A 38 -4.80 -4.18 31.62
N TYR A 39 -4.34 -2.96 31.89
CA TYR A 39 -3.64 -2.13 30.90
C TYR A 39 -2.31 -2.77 30.46
N ALA A 40 -1.49 -3.23 31.42
CA ALA A 40 -0.24 -3.93 31.11
C ALA A 40 -0.47 -5.19 30.24
N LYS A 41 -1.54 -5.94 30.53
CA LYS A 41 -1.94 -7.10 29.73
C LYS A 41 -2.34 -6.72 28.30
N ALA A 42 -3.11 -5.64 28.13
CA ALA A 42 -3.47 -5.13 26.80
C ALA A 42 -2.23 -4.72 25.99
N VAL A 43 -1.28 -4.01 26.59
CA VAL A 43 -0.01 -3.65 25.94
C VAL A 43 0.80 -4.88 25.55
N ALA A 44 0.87 -5.89 26.41
CA ALA A 44 1.59 -7.13 26.11
C ALA A 44 0.94 -7.90 24.94
N LEU A 45 -0.39 -7.99 24.92
CA LEU A 45 -1.14 -8.60 23.81
C LEU A 45 -0.95 -7.83 22.50
N ALA A 46 -0.99 -6.49 22.53
CA ALA A 46 -0.76 -5.65 21.36
C ALA A 46 0.65 -5.84 20.77
N ARG A 47 1.69 -5.90 21.61
CA ARG A 47 3.08 -6.17 21.18
C ARG A 47 3.29 -7.56 20.58
N LEU A 48 2.40 -8.51 20.90
CA LEU A 48 2.40 -9.87 20.35
C LEU A 48 1.42 -10.03 19.19
N ASP A 49 0.91 -8.93 18.64
CA ASP A 49 -0.04 -8.91 17.52
C ASP A 49 -1.38 -9.62 17.80
N ARG A 50 -1.75 -9.77 19.09
CA ARG A 50 -3.02 -10.35 19.54
C ARG A 50 -4.08 -9.26 19.71
N ILE A 51 -4.34 -8.53 18.63
CA ILE A 51 -5.10 -7.27 18.62
C ILE A 51 -6.50 -7.41 19.23
N SER A 52 -7.27 -8.41 18.80
CA SER A 52 -8.64 -8.65 19.29
C SER A 52 -8.70 -8.87 20.81
N GLU A 53 -7.71 -9.56 21.37
CA GLU A 53 -7.64 -9.81 22.82
C GLU A 53 -7.17 -8.56 23.59
N ALA A 54 -6.30 -7.76 22.98
CA ALA A 54 -5.89 -6.48 23.54
C ALA A 54 -7.08 -5.50 23.62
N ILE A 55 -7.89 -5.41 22.56
CA ILE A 55 -9.12 -4.60 22.52
C ILE A 55 -10.09 -5.04 23.62
N ALA A 56 -10.39 -6.35 23.72
CA ALA A 56 -11.27 -6.87 24.75
C ALA A 56 -10.76 -6.53 26.18
N CYS A 57 -9.44 -6.53 26.40
CA CYS A 57 -8.87 -6.11 27.68
C CYS A 57 -9.10 -4.61 27.95
N LEU A 58 -8.99 -3.76 26.92
CA LEU A 58 -9.19 -2.31 27.04
C LEU A 58 -10.65 -1.93 27.24
N GLU A 59 -11.58 -2.60 26.57
CA GLU A 59 -13.02 -2.38 26.76
C GLU A 59 -13.44 -2.68 28.22
N ILE A 60 -12.97 -3.80 28.78
CA ILE A 60 -13.25 -4.13 30.19
C ILE A 60 -12.62 -3.08 31.13
N LEU A 61 -11.43 -2.57 30.80
CA LEU A 61 -10.78 -1.53 31.58
C LEU A 61 -11.59 -0.22 31.54
N LEU A 62 -11.97 0.23 30.35
CA LEU A 62 -12.71 1.49 30.14
C LEU A 62 -14.14 1.43 30.68
N ALA A 63 -14.75 0.24 30.73
CA ALA A 63 -16.01 0.04 31.43
C ALA A 63 -15.91 0.31 32.95
N GLN A 64 -14.73 0.11 33.55
CA GLN A 64 -14.48 0.39 34.97
C GLN A 64 -13.96 1.81 35.22
N GLN A 65 -13.13 2.32 34.31
CA GLN A 65 -12.55 3.66 34.39
C GLN A 65 -12.58 4.35 33.01
N PRO A 66 -13.72 4.98 32.66
CA PRO A 66 -13.90 5.60 31.34
C PRO A 66 -12.87 6.67 31.02
N ASP A 67 -12.39 7.41 32.03
CA ASP A 67 -11.44 8.53 31.86
C ASP A 67 -9.96 8.11 31.75
N HIS A 68 -9.66 6.82 31.55
CA HIS A 68 -8.29 6.34 31.46
C HIS A 68 -7.66 6.65 30.09
N LEU A 69 -7.08 7.84 29.96
CA LEU A 69 -6.57 8.41 28.70
C LEU A 69 -5.67 7.44 27.90
N GLN A 70 -4.69 6.80 28.54
CA GLN A 70 -3.78 5.89 27.85
C GLN A 70 -4.48 4.66 27.25
N ALA A 71 -5.59 4.21 27.86
CA ALA A 71 -6.35 3.07 27.38
C ALA A 71 -7.24 3.48 26.20
N GLN A 72 -7.81 4.69 26.23
CA GLN A 72 -8.55 5.25 25.08
C GLN A 72 -7.64 5.43 23.87
N THR A 73 -6.43 5.97 24.06
CA THR A 73 -5.45 6.14 22.98
C THR A 73 -5.07 4.80 22.37
N LEU A 74 -4.68 3.81 23.19
CA LEU A 74 -4.31 2.49 22.70
C LEU A 74 -5.49 1.78 22.02
N LEU A 75 -6.72 1.91 22.54
CA LEU A 75 -7.90 1.32 21.91
C LEU A 75 -8.12 1.89 20.51
N THR A 76 -8.05 3.22 20.37
CA THR A 76 -8.20 3.90 19.08
C THR A 76 -7.14 3.44 18.07
N GLU A 77 -5.88 3.33 18.50
CA GLU A 77 -4.77 2.84 17.65
C GLU A 77 -5.02 1.39 17.18
N LEU A 78 -5.50 0.52 18.07
CA LEU A 78 -5.76 -0.88 17.78
C LEU A 78 -7.00 -1.09 16.90
N GLU A 79 -8.07 -0.32 17.09
CA GLU A 79 -9.28 -0.35 16.25
C GLU A 79 -8.98 0.11 14.81
N ILE A 80 -8.09 1.10 14.64
CA ILE A 80 -7.60 1.51 13.32
C ILE A 80 -6.79 0.37 12.67
N SER A 81 -5.91 -0.30 13.43
CA SER A 81 -5.14 -1.44 12.93
C SER A 81 -6.03 -2.64 12.57
N GLN A 82 -7.05 -2.93 13.38
CA GLN A 82 -7.99 -4.03 13.15
C GLN A 82 -8.91 -3.75 11.95
N SER A 83 -9.38 -2.52 11.77
CA SER A 83 -10.16 -2.13 10.59
C SER A 83 -9.32 -2.16 9.31
N ALA A 84 -8.02 -1.83 9.37
CA ALA A 84 -7.09 -2.04 8.26
C ALA A 84 -6.87 -3.53 7.93
N SER A 85 -6.99 -4.43 8.90
CA SER A 85 -6.93 -5.90 8.74
C SER A 85 -8.21 -6.50 8.12
N THR A 86 -9.33 -5.76 8.10
CA THR A 86 -10.59 -6.17 7.44
C THR A 86 -10.68 -5.78 5.95
N ALA A 87 -9.64 -5.13 5.41
CA ALA A 87 -9.49 -5.04 3.95
C ALA A 87 -9.51 -6.46 3.38
N PRO A 88 -10.17 -6.71 2.24
CA PRO A 88 -10.25 -8.06 1.66
C PRO A 88 -8.84 -8.62 1.51
N HIS A 89 -8.53 -9.60 2.35
CA HIS A 89 -7.38 -10.46 2.16
C HIS A 89 -7.75 -11.31 0.95
N PHE A 90 -7.22 -10.95 -0.21
CA PHE A 90 -7.25 -11.83 -1.37
C PHE A 90 -6.34 -13.02 -1.01
N GLU A 91 -6.90 -14.02 -0.30
CA GLU A 91 -6.26 -15.32 -0.20
C GLU A 91 -5.92 -15.78 -1.62
N GLU A 92 -4.70 -16.30 -1.82
CA GLU A 92 -4.31 -16.93 -3.09
C GLU A 92 -5.40 -17.92 -3.47
N MET A 93 -6.13 -17.61 -4.54
CA MET A 93 -7.17 -18.48 -5.05
C MET A 93 -6.49 -19.71 -5.64
N HIS A 94 -6.27 -20.74 -4.81
CA HIS A 94 -5.70 -22.03 -5.20
C HIS A 94 -6.69 -22.87 -6.03
N PHE A 95 -7.31 -22.28 -7.04
CA PHE A 95 -7.96 -23.07 -8.09
C PHE A 95 -6.88 -23.50 -9.08
N ALA A 96 -6.23 -24.62 -8.79
CA ALA A 96 -5.29 -25.29 -9.69
C ALA A 96 -5.95 -26.55 -10.27
N PRO A 97 -6.94 -26.41 -11.17
CA PRO A 97 -7.55 -27.57 -11.80
C PRO A 97 -6.50 -28.27 -12.68
N GLU A 98 -6.60 -29.60 -12.81
CA GLU A 98 -5.80 -30.37 -13.77
C GLU A 98 -5.98 -29.87 -15.21
N THR A 99 -7.07 -29.14 -15.48
CA THR A 99 -7.38 -28.55 -16.77
C THR A 99 -7.81 -27.10 -16.61
N ASN A 100 -7.06 -26.16 -17.19
CA ASN A 100 -7.42 -24.75 -17.19
C ASN A 100 -8.23 -24.38 -18.44
N PHE A 101 -9.57 -24.43 -18.34
CA PHE A 101 -10.47 -24.09 -19.44
C PHE A 101 -10.58 -22.59 -19.74
N TYR A 102 -10.31 -21.73 -18.75
CA TYR A 102 -10.54 -20.28 -18.86
C TYR A 102 -9.24 -19.46 -19.00
N GLY A 103 -8.07 -20.11 -18.92
CA GLY A 103 -6.77 -19.45 -18.97
C GLY A 103 -6.43 -18.73 -17.67
N SER A 104 -5.41 -17.86 -17.72
CA SER A 104 -4.90 -17.14 -16.55
C SER A 104 -5.65 -15.83 -16.27
N VAL A 105 -6.57 -15.43 -17.15
CA VAL A 105 -7.23 -14.12 -17.11
C VAL A 105 -8.49 -14.19 -16.24
N ALA A 106 -8.38 -13.77 -14.99
CA ALA A 106 -9.50 -13.67 -14.04
C ALA A 106 -9.93 -12.22 -13.76
N LEU A 107 -9.03 -11.25 -13.99
CA LEU A 107 -9.25 -9.83 -13.73
C LEU A 107 -9.60 -9.10 -15.03
N ASN A 108 -10.65 -8.28 -15.00
CA ASN A 108 -11.02 -7.39 -16.11
C ASN A 108 -11.10 -5.92 -15.63
N PRO A 109 -11.08 -4.94 -16.54
CA PRO A 109 -11.07 -3.53 -16.17
C PRO A 109 -12.27 -3.08 -15.33
N THR A 110 -13.46 -3.67 -15.54
CA THR A 110 -14.65 -3.31 -14.75
C THR A 110 -14.54 -3.83 -13.32
N THR A 111 -14.06 -5.07 -13.14
CA THR A 111 -13.80 -5.62 -11.81
C THR A 111 -12.75 -4.81 -11.08
N LEU A 112 -11.63 -4.49 -11.74
CA LEU A 112 -10.56 -3.69 -11.14
C LEU A 112 -11.06 -2.29 -10.76
N LYS A 113 -11.81 -1.63 -11.63
CA LYS A 113 -12.45 -0.34 -11.34
C LYS A 113 -13.33 -0.41 -10.09
N ASN A 114 -14.18 -1.42 -9.98
CA ASN A 114 -15.09 -1.55 -8.83
C ASN A 114 -14.33 -1.69 -7.51
N ILE A 115 -13.21 -2.45 -7.51
CA ILE A 115 -12.30 -2.56 -6.36
C ILE A 115 -11.62 -1.22 -6.09
N ALA A 116 -11.04 -0.59 -7.12
CA ALA A 116 -10.33 0.69 -7.04
C ALA A 116 -11.19 1.81 -6.45
N THR A 117 -12.49 1.82 -6.76
CA THR A 117 -13.43 2.85 -6.25
C THR A 117 -14.15 2.46 -4.97
N SER A 118 -13.83 1.31 -4.36
CA SER A 118 -14.55 0.85 -3.18
C SER A 118 -14.22 1.71 -1.95
N PRO A 119 -15.19 1.96 -1.04
CA PRO A 119 -14.93 2.67 0.20
C PRO A 119 -13.83 2.01 1.04
N GLU A 120 -13.77 0.68 1.03
CA GLU A 120 -12.81 -0.12 1.79
C GLU A 120 -11.38 0.14 1.29
N LEU A 121 -11.17 0.13 -0.03
CA LEU A 121 -9.86 0.41 -0.60
C LEU A 121 -9.45 1.87 -0.38
N TRP A 122 -10.38 2.82 -0.49
CA TRP A 122 -10.09 4.22 -0.19
C TRP A 122 -9.72 4.44 1.27
N GLN A 123 -10.42 3.80 2.21
CA GLN A 123 -10.07 3.85 3.63
C GLN A 123 -8.70 3.24 3.89
N GLU A 124 -8.39 2.08 3.28
CA GLU A 124 -7.07 1.46 3.38
C GLU A 124 -5.98 2.38 2.84
N LEU A 125 -6.13 2.90 1.62
CA LEU A 125 -5.19 3.84 1.02
C LEU A 125 -4.96 5.06 1.93
N LEU A 126 -6.03 5.68 2.42
CA LEU A 126 -5.95 6.86 3.28
C LEU A 126 -5.37 6.58 4.67
N SER A 127 -5.30 5.32 5.11
CA SER A 127 -4.61 4.97 6.35
C SER A 127 -3.09 5.21 6.27
N PHE A 128 -2.52 5.19 5.05
CA PHE A 128 -1.09 5.37 4.85
C PHE A 128 -0.71 6.41 3.79
N HIS A 129 -1.66 6.96 3.03
CA HIS A 129 -1.39 7.86 1.91
C HIS A 129 -0.55 9.10 2.29
N GLY A 130 -0.89 9.76 3.41
CA GLY A 130 -0.11 10.90 3.92
C GLY A 130 1.35 10.56 4.31
N SER A 131 1.68 9.27 4.40
CA SER A 131 3.04 8.78 4.63
C SER A 131 3.76 8.38 3.35
N LEU A 132 3.25 8.62 2.14
CA LEU A 132 3.89 8.21 0.89
C LEU A 132 4.72 9.35 0.29
N ALA A 133 6.06 9.23 0.24
CA ALA A 133 6.94 10.09 -0.55
C ALA A 133 6.61 11.60 -0.46
N THR A 134 6.20 12.06 0.73
CA THR A 134 5.37 13.25 0.91
C THR A 134 6.07 14.53 0.45
N ASP A 135 5.31 15.37 -0.25
CA ASP A 135 5.60 16.77 -0.56
C ASP A 135 4.31 17.61 -0.41
N GLU A 136 4.35 18.90 -0.76
CA GLU A 136 3.15 19.76 -0.68
C GLU A 136 2.00 19.27 -1.57
N TYR A 137 2.31 18.68 -2.72
CA TYR A 137 1.34 18.16 -3.66
C TYR A 137 0.65 16.90 -3.11
N VAL A 138 1.41 15.94 -2.58
CA VAL A 138 0.86 14.76 -1.91
C VAL A 138 0.02 15.16 -0.69
N ALA A 139 0.47 16.14 0.10
CA ALA A 139 -0.29 16.67 1.23
C ALA A 139 -1.59 17.37 0.81
N TYR A 140 -1.61 18.01 -0.36
CA TYR A 140 -2.85 18.53 -0.96
C TYR A 140 -3.81 17.40 -1.33
N LEU A 141 -3.32 16.39 -2.07
CA LEU A 141 -4.15 15.27 -2.52
C LEU A 141 -4.71 14.44 -1.35
N ASP A 142 -3.92 14.20 -0.30
CA ASP A 142 -4.39 13.50 0.90
C ASP A 142 -5.62 14.20 1.52
N ARG A 143 -5.55 15.54 1.65
CA ARG A 143 -6.66 16.35 2.15
C ARG A 143 -7.84 16.33 1.19
N TYR A 144 -7.59 16.44 -0.11
CA TYR A 144 -8.62 16.41 -1.15
C TYR A 144 -9.40 15.09 -1.13
N TYR A 145 -8.71 13.95 -1.04
CA TYR A 145 -9.34 12.63 -0.96
C TYR A 145 -10.17 12.46 0.31
N ARG A 146 -9.64 12.88 1.47
CA ARG A 146 -10.39 12.85 2.73
C ARG A 146 -11.66 13.71 2.68
N ASP A 147 -11.58 14.93 2.14
CA ASP A 147 -12.75 15.81 1.99
C ASP A 147 -13.80 15.18 1.07
N CYS A 148 -13.38 14.66 -0.09
CA CYS A 148 -14.31 14.04 -1.03
C CYS A 148 -14.98 12.79 -0.44
N LEU A 149 -14.20 11.92 0.22
CA LEU A 149 -14.76 10.72 0.86
C LEU A 149 -15.71 11.09 2.00
N GLN A 150 -15.40 12.13 2.79
CA GLN A 150 -16.30 12.65 3.82
C GLN A 150 -17.61 13.19 3.24
N ARG A 151 -17.54 13.91 2.10
CA ARG A 151 -18.71 14.58 1.49
C ARG A 151 -19.61 13.62 0.71
N PHE A 152 -19.01 12.67 -0.01
CA PHE A 152 -19.73 11.84 -0.98
C PHE A 152 -19.80 10.36 -0.56
N GLY A 153 -18.96 9.92 0.39
CA GLY A 153 -18.95 8.56 0.92
C GLY A 153 -18.88 7.51 -0.18
N LYS A 154 -19.70 6.45 -0.07
CA LYS A 154 -19.79 5.37 -1.05
C LYS A 154 -20.28 5.77 -2.45
N HIS A 155 -20.74 7.01 -2.62
CA HIS A 155 -21.16 7.54 -3.92
C HIS A 155 -20.04 8.30 -4.62
N TRP A 156 -18.90 8.50 -3.95
CA TRP A 156 -17.74 9.10 -4.59
C TRP A 156 -17.16 8.15 -5.63
N TYR A 157 -17.04 8.65 -6.85
CA TYR A 157 -16.40 7.93 -7.94
C TYR A 157 -15.18 8.73 -8.40
N TYR A 158 -13.99 8.20 -8.12
CA TYR A 158 -12.74 8.82 -8.50
C TYR A 158 -11.68 7.74 -8.70
N LEU A 159 -10.93 7.86 -9.80
CA LEU A 159 -9.80 7.01 -10.13
C LEU A 159 -8.59 7.91 -10.22
N ASP A 160 -7.71 7.76 -9.25
CA ASP A 160 -6.33 8.25 -9.28
C ASP A 160 -5.40 7.06 -9.52
N ILE A 161 -4.17 7.35 -9.93
CA ILE A 161 -3.14 6.34 -10.14
C ILE A 161 -2.94 5.47 -8.89
N VAL A 162 -2.98 6.06 -7.68
CA VAL A 162 -2.69 5.34 -6.44
C VAL A 162 -3.78 4.31 -6.07
N ASN A 163 -5.07 4.62 -6.18
CA ASN A 163 -6.10 3.64 -5.83
C ASN A 163 -6.23 2.55 -6.90
N VAL A 164 -5.98 2.88 -8.17
CA VAL A 164 -5.90 1.87 -9.24
C VAL A 164 -4.72 0.93 -8.99
N LEU A 165 -3.54 1.46 -8.69
CA LEU A 165 -2.34 0.64 -8.45
C LEU A 165 -2.43 -0.17 -7.15
N LEU A 166 -3.06 0.36 -6.09
CA LEU A 166 -3.30 -0.42 -4.87
C LEU A 166 -4.24 -1.60 -5.16
N ALA A 167 -5.34 -1.35 -5.89
CA ALA A 167 -6.27 -2.42 -6.27
C ALA A 167 -5.58 -3.47 -7.15
N ALA A 168 -4.83 -3.04 -8.15
CA ALA A 168 -4.15 -3.93 -9.09
C ALA A 168 -3.09 -4.78 -8.38
N SER A 169 -2.23 -4.16 -7.57
CA SER A 169 -1.17 -4.87 -6.84
C SER A 169 -1.72 -5.88 -5.83
N LYS A 170 -2.77 -5.53 -5.07
CA LYS A 170 -3.42 -6.45 -4.12
C LYS A 170 -4.08 -7.63 -4.82
N THR A 171 -4.75 -7.38 -5.95
CA THR A 171 -5.54 -8.40 -6.66
C THR A 171 -4.66 -9.32 -7.50
N LEU A 172 -3.66 -8.76 -8.18
CA LEU A 172 -2.80 -9.50 -9.10
C LEU A 172 -1.62 -10.18 -8.38
N GLN A 173 -1.17 -9.62 -7.25
CA GLN A 173 0.10 -10.00 -6.60
C GLN A 173 1.25 -10.09 -7.63
N PRO A 174 1.56 -8.98 -8.35
CA PRO A 174 2.49 -9.00 -9.47
C PRO A 174 3.89 -9.44 -9.02
N LYS A 175 4.54 -10.27 -9.84
CA LYS A 175 5.95 -10.62 -9.63
C LYS A 175 6.85 -9.52 -10.17
N ASN A 176 6.52 -8.95 -11.32
CA ASN A 176 7.31 -7.92 -11.99
C ASN A 176 6.46 -6.68 -12.29
N TYR A 177 6.92 -5.53 -11.79
CA TYR A 177 6.32 -4.21 -11.99
C TYR A 177 7.31 -3.28 -12.70
N LEU A 178 6.85 -2.57 -13.72
CA LEU A 178 7.61 -1.51 -14.38
C LEU A 178 6.87 -0.18 -14.27
N GLU A 179 7.60 0.89 -13.96
CA GLU A 179 7.09 2.26 -13.93
C GLU A 179 7.98 3.18 -14.76
N ILE A 180 7.37 3.93 -15.69
CA ILE A 180 8.00 5.05 -16.40
C ILE A 180 7.43 6.33 -15.79
N GLY A 181 8.31 7.22 -15.32
CA GLY A 181 7.92 8.46 -14.64
C GLY A 181 7.67 8.25 -13.15
N VAL A 182 8.75 8.00 -12.41
CA VAL A 182 8.69 7.58 -10.99
C VAL A 182 8.71 8.79 -10.06
N ARG A 183 9.51 9.80 -10.40
CA ARG A 183 9.75 11.03 -9.63
C ARG A 183 10.11 10.76 -8.16
N ARG A 184 9.16 10.89 -7.23
CA ARG A 184 9.36 10.64 -5.79
C ARG A 184 8.97 9.20 -5.37
N GLY A 185 8.37 8.43 -6.28
CA GLY A 185 7.98 7.04 -6.06
C GLY A 185 6.67 6.84 -5.32
N ARG A 186 5.73 7.80 -5.39
CA ARG A 186 4.42 7.70 -4.70
C ARG A 186 3.64 6.46 -5.16
N SER A 187 3.46 6.32 -6.48
CA SER A 187 2.86 5.18 -7.18
C SER A 187 3.59 3.88 -6.88
N ALA A 188 4.91 3.83 -7.07
CA ALA A 188 5.73 2.66 -6.74
C ALA A 188 5.58 2.21 -5.28
N CYS A 189 5.56 3.14 -4.33
CA CYS A 189 5.34 2.85 -2.92
C CYS A 189 3.97 2.23 -2.64
N VAL A 190 2.94 2.64 -3.38
CA VAL A 190 1.60 2.05 -3.27
C VAL A 190 1.58 0.62 -3.81
N VAL A 191 2.23 0.37 -4.94
CA VAL A 191 2.39 -0.99 -5.48
C VAL A 191 3.12 -1.89 -4.47
N ALA A 192 4.20 -1.39 -3.87
CA ALA A 192 4.94 -2.12 -2.83
C ALA A 192 4.10 -2.39 -1.57
N ARG A 193 3.15 -1.51 -1.21
CA ARG A 193 2.21 -1.77 -0.11
C ARG A 193 1.23 -2.89 -0.45
N GLY A 194 0.71 -2.93 -1.67
CA GLY A 194 -0.24 -3.96 -2.10
C GLY A 194 0.41 -5.32 -2.39
N CYS A 195 1.67 -5.33 -2.81
CA CYS A 195 2.48 -6.54 -3.00
C CYS A 195 3.95 -6.30 -2.59
N PRO A 196 4.31 -6.55 -1.32
CA PRO A 196 5.66 -6.23 -0.82
C PRO A 196 6.80 -7.02 -1.48
N SER A 197 6.52 -8.13 -2.14
CA SER A 197 7.53 -8.98 -2.81
C SER A 197 7.76 -8.66 -4.28
N VAL A 198 7.00 -7.72 -4.86
CA VAL A 198 7.10 -7.35 -6.29
C VAL A 198 8.50 -6.88 -6.67
N ASN A 199 9.03 -7.30 -7.82
CA ASN A 199 10.23 -6.70 -8.39
C ASN A 199 9.86 -5.38 -9.08
N VAL A 200 10.60 -4.31 -8.80
CA VAL A 200 10.33 -2.97 -9.33
C VAL A 200 11.43 -2.57 -10.32
N PHE A 201 11.03 -2.26 -11.55
CA PHE A 201 11.88 -1.66 -12.59
C PHE A 201 11.41 -0.21 -12.79
N ALA A 202 12.21 0.74 -12.30
CA ALA A 202 11.83 2.15 -12.17
C ALA A 202 12.63 3.00 -13.15
N PHE A 203 11.97 3.55 -14.17
CA PHE A 203 12.55 4.40 -15.21
C PHE A 203 12.19 5.85 -14.97
N ASP A 204 13.20 6.71 -14.91
CA ASP A 204 13.02 8.15 -14.78
C ASP A 204 14.26 8.87 -15.31
N LEU A 205 14.12 10.15 -15.64
CA LEU A 205 15.25 11.02 -15.92
C LEU A 205 16.08 11.33 -14.67
N TRP A 206 15.50 11.18 -13.47
CA TRP A 206 16.07 11.55 -12.17
C TRP A 206 16.67 12.96 -12.13
N MET A 207 16.16 13.85 -12.98
CA MET A 207 16.64 15.21 -13.12
C MET A 207 15.92 16.14 -12.15
N PRO A 208 16.65 16.96 -11.37
CA PRO A 208 16.03 17.95 -10.50
C PRO A 208 15.17 18.96 -11.29
N ASN A 209 13.99 19.31 -10.76
CA ASN A 209 13.08 20.32 -11.30
C ASN A 209 12.51 20.02 -12.69
N TYR A 210 12.48 18.75 -13.10
CA TYR A 210 11.74 18.35 -14.29
C TYR A 210 10.24 18.69 -14.12
N ALA A 211 9.62 19.24 -15.17
CA ALA A 211 8.25 19.78 -15.15
C ALA A 211 7.98 20.78 -14.00
N GLY A 212 9.01 21.49 -13.49
CA GLY A 212 8.87 22.45 -12.40
C GLY A 212 8.70 21.83 -11.01
N MET A 213 8.93 20.53 -10.88
CA MET A 213 8.73 19.80 -9.62
C MET A 213 10.01 19.13 -9.12
N GLU A 214 10.19 19.07 -7.80
CA GLU A 214 11.35 18.42 -7.20
C GLU A 214 11.35 16.91 -7.51
N ASN A 215 12.49 16.41 -7.98
CA ASN A 215 12.79 15.00 -8.16
C ASN A 215 14.03 14.66 -7.31
N PRO A 216 13.86 13.95 -6.19
CA PRO A 216 14.93 13.66 -5.23
C PRO A 216 15.82 12.49 -5.65
N GLY A 217 15.53 11.82 -6.78
CA GLY A 217 16.36 10.77 -7.35
C GLY A 217 16.12 9.37 -6.80
N ALA A 218 16.70 8.38 -7.46
CA ALA A 218 16.52 6.96 -7.20
C ALA A 218 16.83 6.54 -5.74
N ALA A 219 17.85 7.12 -5.12
CA ALA A 219 18.24 6.79 -3.75
C ALA A 219 17.15 7.13 -2.72
N PHE A 220 16.44 8.25 -2.94
CA PHE A 220 15.29 8.62 -2.12
C PHE A 220 14.15 7.61 -2.30
N VAL A 221 13.82 7.27 -3.55
CA VAL A 221 12.75 6.31 -3.85
C VAL A 221 13.04 4.93 -3.26
N ALA A 222 14.30 4.46 -3.33
CA ALA A 222 14.71 3.20 -2.72
C ALA A 222 14.52 3.20 -1.18
N ALA A 223 14.79 4.33 -0.51
CA ALA A 223 14.57 4.47 0.93
C ALA A 223 13.07 4.46 1.26
N GLU A 224 12.26 5.13 0.45
CA GLU A 224 10.81 5.17 0.60
C GLU A 224 10.17 3.79 0.41
N LEU A 225 10.52 3.06 -0.65
CA LEU A 225 10.06 1.68 -0.88
C LEU A 225 10.38 0.78 0.32
N LYS A 226 11.61 0.83 0.83
CA LYS A 226 12.01 0.09 2.04
C LYS A 226 11.19 0.48 3.26
N ARG A 227 10.94 1.78 3.46
CA ARG A 227 10.13 2.30 4.57
C ARG A 227 8.68 1.79 4.49
N GLN A 228 8.17 1.53 3.29
CA GLN A 228 6.86 0.93 3.07
C GLN A 228 6.86 -0.61 3.12
N GLY A 229 7.98 -1.24 3.47
CA GLY A 229 8.07 -2.68 3.67
C GLY A 229 8.36 -3.50 2.41
N HIS A 230 8.83 -2.87 1.33
CA HIS A 230 9.25 -3.56 0.11
C HIS A 230 10.39 -4.55 0.36
N ARG A 231 10.30 -5.73 -0.24
CA ARG A 231 11.23 -6.87 -0.09
C ARG A 231 11.66 -7.49 -1.43
N GLY A 232 11.08 -7.05 -2.55
CA GLY A 232 11.46 -7.52 -3.87
C GLY A 232 12.75 -6.89 -4.38
N GLN A 233 13.16 -7.24 -5.59
CA GLN A 233 14.27 -6.56 -6.25
C GLN A 233 13.86 -5.15 -6.68
N MET A 234 14.81 -4.22 -6.68
CA MET A 234 14.63 -2.87 -7.22
C MET A 234 15.74 -2.58 -8.20
N GLU A 235 15.38 -2.15 -9.39
CA GLU A 235 16.30 -1.64 -10.40
C GLU A 235 15.83 -0.25 -10.81
N PHE A 236 16.74 0.72 -10.73
CA PHE A 236 16.49 2.10 -11.10
C PHE A 236 17.30 2.42 -12.35
N ILE A 237 16.62 2.78 -13.42
CA ILE A 237 17.21 3.08 -14.71
C ILE A 237 17.14 4.59 -14.90
N ASP A 238 18.30 5.19 -15.15
CA ASP A 238 18.47 6.63 -15.32
C ASP A 238 18.58 6.98 -16.80
N GLY A 239 17.61 7.75 -17.29
CA GLY A 239 17.64 8.32 -18.62
C GLY A 239 16.28 8.39 -19.30
N ASP A 240 16.32 8.87 -20.54
CA ASP A 240 15.18 8.99 -21.43
C ASP A 240 14.55 7.61 -21.69
N SER A 241 13.25 7.45 -21.41
CA SER A 241 12.53 6.18 -21.53
C SER A 241 12.49 5.68 -22.98
N HIS A 242 12.52 6.58 -23.96
CA HIS A 242 12.51 6.23 -25.39
C HIS A 242 13.80 5.51 -25.81
N GLN A 243 14.86 5.60 -25.00
CA GLN A 243 16.13 4.93 -25.22
C GLN A 243 16.33 3.78 -24.23
N THR A 244 16.07 4.04 -22.95
CA THR A 244 16.41 3.12 -21.86
C THR A 244 15.46 1.93 -21.78
N VAL A 245 14.16 2.11 -22.06
CA VAL A 245 13.18 1.01 -22.03
C VAL A 245 13.44 -0.02 -23.14
N PRO A 246 13.66 0.37 -24.42
CA PRO A 246 14.08 -0.58 -25.45
C PRO A 246 15.38 -1.32 -25.10
N GLN A 247 16.42 -0.59 -24.66
CA GLN A 247 17.71 -1.16 -24.29
C GLN A 247 17.58 -2.18 -23.15
N PHE A 248 16.77 -1.88 -22.14
CA PHE A 248 16.47 -2.79 -21.04
C PHE A 248 15.80 -4.07 -21.55
N PHE A 249 14.79 -3.97 -22.40
CA PHE A 249 14.14 -5.17 -22.94
C PHE A 249 14.99 -5.96 -23.94
N ASP A 250 15.94 -5.33 -24.61
CA ASP A 250 16.95 -6.02 -25.42
C ASP A 250 17.91 -6.84 -24.54
N ALA A 251 18.28 -6.32 -23.38
CA ALA A 251 19.07 -7.03 -22.38
C ALA A 251 18.27 -8.14 -21.65
N HIS A 252 16.94 -8.00 -21.60
CA HIS A 252 16.03 -8.91 -20.90
C HIS A 252 14.89 -9.43 -21.82
N PRO A 253 15.21 -10.16 -22.90
CA PRO A 253 14.24 -10.50 -23.95
C PRO A 253 13.06 -11.37 -23.46
N ASP A 254 13.29 -12.19 -22.44
CA ASP A 254 12.30 -13.10 -21.86
C ASP A 254 11.49 -12.47 -20.72
N LEU A 255 11.82 -11.26 -20.28
CA LEU A 255 11.09 -10.60 -19.20
C LEU A 255 9.64 -10.34 -19.64
N ARG A 256 8.72 -10.63 -18.73
CA ARG A 256 7.30 -10.28 -18.82
C ARG A 256 6.91 -9.53 -17.56
N LEU A 257 6.00 -8.57 -17.75
CA LEU A 257 5.57 -7.64 -16.71
C LEU A 257 4.12 -7.93 -16.35
N ASP A 258 3.84 -8.09 -15.07
CA ASP A 258 2.49 -8.35 -14.58
C ASP A 258 1.73 -7.03 -14.37
N LEU A 259 2.44 -5.98 -13.96
CA LEU A 259 1.91 -4.64 -13.80
C LEU A 259 2.83 -3.63 -14.48
N ILE A 260 2.26 -2.67 -15.20
CA ILE A 260 2.99 -1.61 -15.89
C ILE A 260 2.30 -0.28 -15.61
N THR A 261 3.08 0.76 -15.36
CA THR A 261 2.63 2.15 -15.25
C THR A 261 3.41 3.02 -16.23
N VAL A 262 2.68 3.85 -16.99
CA VAL A 262 3.25 4.90 -17.85
C VAL A 262 2.72 6.26 -17.37
N ASP A 263 3.63 7.08 -16.84
CA ASP A 263 3.39 8.45 -16.34
C ASP A 263 4.65 9.34 -16.60
N GLY A 264 5.28 9.13 -17.77
CA GLY A 264 6.55 9.75 -18.14
C GLY A 264 6.40 11.00 -19.01
N ASP A 265 6.65 10.86 -20.30
CA ASP A 265 6.48 11.96 -21.25
C ASP A 265 4.98 12.20 -21.52
N HIS A 266 4.53 13.44 -21.36
CA HIS A 266 3.16 13.85 -21.64
C HIS A 266 2.98 14.43 -23.05
N SER A 267 4.00 14.37 -23.92
CA SER A 267 3.84 14.64 -25.35
C SER A 267 3.09 13.51 -26.05
N GLU A 268 2.29 13.82 -27.08
CA GLU A 268 1.54 12.79 -27.84
C GLU A 268 2.45 11.69 -28.39
N SER A 269 3.58 12.06 -28.99
CA SER A 269 4.53 11.11 -29.57
C SER A 269 5.27 10.32 -28.51
N GLY A 270 5.76 10.97 -27.45
CA GLY A 270 6.55 10.29 -26.44
C GLY A 270 5.73 9.33 -25.58
N ALA A 271 4.51 9.72 -25.21
CA ALA A 271 3.59 8.84 -24.52
C ALA A 271 3.22 7.61 -25.38
N LEU A 272 3.00 7.81 -26.69
CA LEU A 272 2.71 6.71 -27.61
C LEU A 272 3.92 5.77 -27.74
N ASP A 273 5.13 6.31 -27.85
CA ASP A 273 6.36 5.54 -27.94
C ASP A 273 6.58 4.69 -26.66
N ASP A 274 6.37 5.27 -25.47
CA ASP A 274 6.42 4.53 -24.21
C ASP A 274 5.42 3.37 -24.18
N LEU A 275 4.16 3.63 -24.56
CA LEU A 275 3.12 2.59 -24.64
C LEU A 275 3.51 1.48 -25.63
N CYS A 276 4.00 1.84 -26.83
CA CYS A 276 4.42 0.88 -27.84
C CYS A 276 5.60 0.01 -27.39
N ASN A 277 6.49 0.55 -26.56
CA ASN A 277 7.62 -0.18 -26.00
C ASN A 277 7.20 -1.20 -24.93
N VAL A 278 6.22 -0.87 -24.09
CA VAL A 278 5.85 -1.70 -22.94
C VAL A 278 4.71 -2.69 -23.20
N ILE A 279 3.74 -2.35 -24.07
CA ILE A 279 2.58 -3.21 -24.38
C ILE A 279 3.00 -4.63 -24.81
N PRO A 280 3.98 -4.84 -25.72
CA PRO A 280 4.42 -6.17 -26.13
C PRO A 280 5.03 -7.02 -25.00
N ARG A 281 5.37 -6.40 -23.86
CA ARG A 281 6.01 -7.03 -22.70
C ARG A 281 5.03 -7.35 -21.57
N LEU A 282 3.79 -6.87 -21.68
CA LEU A 282 2.73 -7.15 -20.73
C LEU A 282 2.39 -8.66 -20.74
N ALA A 283 2.38 -9.28 -19.56
CA ALA A 283 1.98 -10.66 -19.39
C ALA A 283 0.48 -10.84 -19.69
N VAL A 284 0.08 -12.01 -20.17
CA VAL A 284 -1.34 -12.35 -20.33
C VAL A 284 -2.02 -12.33 -18.95
N GLY A 285 -3.04 -11.49 -18.80
CA GLY A 285 -3.72 -11.25 -17.53
C GLY A 285 -3.09 -10.15 -16.67
N GLY A 286 -2.00 -9.52 -17.15
CA GLY A 286 -1.39 -8.35 -16.52
C GLY A 286 -2.23 -7.08 -16.67
N VAL A 287 -1.83 -6.05 -15.95
CA VAL A 287 -2.48 -4.73 -15.93
C VAL A 287 -1.52 -3.65 -16.42
N LEU A 288 -2.01 -2.79 -17.32
CA LEU A 288 -1.33 -1.56 -17.74
C LEU A 288 -2.15 -0.37 -17.27
N VAL A 289 -1.50 0.57 -16.57
CA VAL A 289 -2.06 1.84 -16.12
C VAL A 289 -1.34 2.96 -16.89
N PHE A 290 -2.12 3.85 -17.50
CA PHE A 290 -1.61 5.01 -18.21
C PHE A 290 -2.24 6.26 -17.60
N ASP A 291 -1.40 7.12 -17.01
CA ASP A 291 -1.89 8.25 -16.23
C ASP A 291 -2.34 9.42 -17.13
N ASP A 292 -2.98 10.42 -16.52
CA ASP A 292 -3.34 11.70 -17.14
C ASP A 292 -4.30 11.66 -18.35
N ILE A 293 -4.90 10.52 -18.67
CA ILE A 293 -5.91 10.39 -19.73
C ILE A 293 -7.17 11.27 -19.52
N ALA A 294 -7.35 11.80 -18.31
CA ALA A 294 -8.42 12.73 -17.96
C ALA A 294 -7.89 14.11 -17.51
N HIS A 295 -6.59 14.38 -17.65
CA HIS A 295 -5.99 15.63 -17.22
C HIS A 295 -6.41 16.79 -18.14
N PRO A 296 -6.93 17.91 -17.62
CA PRO A 296 -7.40 19.02 -18.44
C PRO A 296 -6.34 19.66 -19.34
N GLU A 297 -5.06 19.61 -18.94
CA GLU A 297 -3.93 20.13 -19.72
C GLU A 297 -3.39 19.12 -20.76
N HIS A 298 -3.75 17.84 -20.63
CA HIS A 298 -3.32 16.76 -21.53
C HIS A 298 -4.51 15.96 -22.12
N PRO A 299 -5.57 16.62 -22.63
CA PRO A 299 -6.80 15.93 -23.05
C PRO A 299 -6.59 14.97 -24.24
N TYR A 300 -5.49 15.12 -24.98
CA TYR A 300 -5.09 14.28 -26.10
C TYR A 300 -4.57 12.90 -25.67
N LEU A 301 -4.14 12.71 -24.40
CA LEU A 301 -3.63 11.41 -23.95
C LEU A 301 -4.70 10.31 -23.99
N LEU A 302 -5.99 10.64 -23.88
CA LEU A 302 -7.07 9.68 -24.13
C LEU A 302 -7.09 9.18 -25.58
N HIS A 303 -6.70 10.01 -26.55
CA HIS A 303 -6.58 9.59 -27.94
C HIS A 303 -5.36 8.69 -28.14
N VAL A 304 -4.22 9.06 -27.55
CA VAL A 304 -2.99 8.24 -27.53
C VAL A 304 -3.28 6.85 -26.97
N TRP A 305 -3.97 6.76 -25.84
CA TRP A 305 -4.40 5.49 -25.26
C TRP A 305 -5.20 4.65 -26.26
N LYS A 306 -6.23 5.22 -26.88
CA LYS A 306 -7.09 4.54 -27.86
C LYS A 306 -6.38 4.14 -29.14
N GLN A 307 -5.27 4.81 -29.48
CA GLN A 307 -4.45 4.47 -30.63
C GLN A 307 -3.52 3.29 -30.33
N ALA A 308 -3.03 3.19 -29.08
CA ALA A 308 -2.09 2.16 -28.67
C ALA A 308 -2.72 0.77 -28.46
N ILE A 309 -4.03 0.70 -28.15
CA ILE A 309 -4.76 -0.55 -27.84
C ILE A 309 -5.77 -0.98 -28.90
#